data_AF-A0AAP8NP82-F1
#
_entry.id   AF-A0AAP8NP82-F1
#
_cell.length_a   1.000
_cell.length_b   1.000
_cell.length_c   1.000
_cell.angle_alpha   90.00
_cell.angle_beta   90.00
_cell.angle_gamma   90.00
#
_symmetry.space_group_name_H-M   'P 1'
#
loop_
_entity.id
_entity.type
_entity.pdbx_description
1 polymer ?
#
loop_
_entity_poly.entity_id
_entity_poly.type
_entity_poly.pdbx_seq_one_letter_code
_entity_poly.pdbx_strand_id
1 'polypeptide(L)'
;MNKRLLPLLGAALLPALTQCNTLEKDIAGINARNAEIAREPRGNYFVGRRYHVPATRFWGYLRQPGQTWRTAQLVIMDESACRTPDRLPEYTGNPRYAYDNNYEYRVYGKYTGKYGYEPNSNLRLPIFKPTRFEVANTTPGWLFKPSEKYDTGAVTLRPAIMPATTSLPIR
;
A
#
# COMPACT_ATOMS: atom_id res chain seq x y z
N MET A 1 -47.47 10.63 35.28
CA MET A 1 -46.06 11.03 35.06
C MET A 1 -45.33 9.96 34.24
N ASN A 2 -44.50 10.40 33.31
CA ASN A 2 -44.17 9.76 32.02
C ASN A 2 -43.32 8.47 32.08
N LYS A 3 -43.76 7.44 31.36
CA LYS A 3 -43.00 6.23 30.98
C LYS A 3 -42.07 6.48 29.76
N ARG A 4 -41.16 7.45 29.80
CA ARG A 4 -40.30 7.77 28.63
C ARG A 4 -38.85 8.09 28.98
N LEU A 5 -38.13 7.16 29.61
CA LEU A 5 -36.71 7.34 29.92
C LEU A 5 -35.80 6.16 29.53
N LEU A 6 -36.20 5.36 28.53
CA LEU A 6 -35.45 4.15 28.15
C LEU A 6 -34.99 3.96 26.68
N PRO A 7 -34.91 4.96 25.78
CA PRO A 7 -34.27 4.73 24.48
C PRO A 7 -32.99 5.57 24.24
N LEU A 8 -32.28 6.04 25.28
CA LEU A 8 -31.05 6.85 25.07
C LEU A 8 -29.73 6.13 25.32
N LEU A 9 -29.73 4.95 25.96
CA LEU A 9 -28.52 4.12 26.14
C LEU A 9 -28.25 3.14 24.99
N GLY A 10 -29.24 2.86 24.13
CA GLY A 10 -29.08 1.94 22.99
C GLY A 10 -28.39 2.54 21.75
N ALA A 11 -28.39 3.87 21.62
CA ALA A 11 -27.90 4.54 20.41
C ALA A 11 -26.38 4.77 20.36
N ALA A 12 -25.68 4.64 21.50
CA ALA A 12 -24.22 4.84 21.58
C ALA A 12 -23.40 3.56 21.38
N LEU A 13 -24.01 2.36 21.47
CA LEU A 13 -23.31 1.07 21.29
C LEU A 13 -23.27 0.58 19.84
N LEU A 14 -24.19 1.02 18.99
CA LEU A 14 -24.27 0.61 17.58
C LEU A 14 -23.04 0.99 16.72
N PRO A 15 -22.43 2.20 16.83
CA PRO A 15 -21.24 2.52 16.04
C PRO A 15 -19.95 1.83 16.52
N ALA A 16 -19.91 1.32 17.76
CA ALA A 16 -18.75 0.57 18.26
C ALA A 16 -18.69 -0.87 17.68
N LEU A 17 -19.84 -1.49 17.43
CA LEU A 17 -19.92 -2.86 16.88
C LEU A 17 -19.49 -2.95 15.41
N THR A 18 -19.72 -1.90 14.61
CA THR A 18 -19.36 -1.89 13.17
C THR A 18 -17.85 -1.77 12.94
N GLN A 19 -17.13 -1.07 13.84
CA GLN A 19 -15.69 -0.91 13.74
C GLN A 19 -14.93 -2.22 14.06
N CYS A 20 -15.39 -2.98 15.06
CA CYS A 20 -14.81 -4.30 15.38
C CYS A 20 -14.90 -5.28 14.20
N ASN A 21 -16.06 -5.36 13.54
CA ASN A 21 -16.26 -6.25 12.38
C ASN A 21 -15.33 -5.90 11.19
N THR A 22 -15.00 -4.62 11.01
CA THR A 22 -14.11 -4.18 9.93
C THR A 22 -12.65 -4.54 10.24
N LEU A 23 -12.23 -4.34 11.49
CA LEU A 23 -10.88 -4.69 11.94
C LEU A 23 -10.62 -6.21 11.87
N GLU A 24 -11.59 -7.03 12.29
CA GLU A 24 -11.50 -8.49 12.21
C GLU A 24 -11.33 -8.97 10.76
N LYS A 25 -12.13 -8.43 9.84
CA LYS A 25 -12.02 -8.71 8.40
C LYS A 25 -10.66 -8.27 7.83
N ASP A 26 -10.15 -7.12 8.25
CA ASP A 26 -8.83 -6.65 7.83
C ASP A 26 -7.72 -7.58 8.29
N ILE A 27 -7.73 -7.99 9.56
CA ILE A 27 -6.74 -8.92 10.12
C ILE A 27 -6.79 -10.26 9.38
N ALA A 28 -7.98 -10.81 9.14
CA ALA A 28 -8.15 -12.06 8.42
C ALA A 28 -7.60 -11.97 6.98
N GLY A 29 -7.93 -10.90 6.26
CA GLY A 29 -7.41 -10.67 4.90
C GLY A 29 -5.89 -10.49 4.86
N ILE A 30 -5.33 -9.75 5.82
CA ILE A 30 -3.87 -9.58 5.97
C ILE A 30 -3.19 -10.92 6.24
N ASN A 31 -3.74 -11.75 7.14
CA ASN A 31 -3.18 -13.06 7.47
C ASN A 31 -3.21 -14.01 6.27
N ALA A 32 -4.33 -14.07 5.53
CA ALA A 32 -4.44 -14.87 4.33
C ALA A 32 -3.38 -14.48 3.29
N ARG A 33 -3.25 -13.18 2.98
CA ARG A 33 -2.24 -12.68 2.05
C ARG A 33 -0.81 -12.93 2.55
N ASN A 34 -0.55 -12.79 3.85
CA ASN A 34 0.79 -13.06 4.39
C ASN A 34 1.17 -14.55 4.25
N ALA A 35 0.21 -15.46 4.38
CA ALA A 35 0.43 -16.89 4.14
C ALA A 35 0.71 -17.21 2.66
N GLU A 36 0.14 -16.45 1.73
CA GLU A 36 0.50 -16.50 0.30
C GLU A 36 1.90 -15.92 0.05
N ILE A 37 2.19 -14.74 0.59
CA ILE A 37 3.50 -14.08 0.47
C ILE A 37 4.63 -14.99 0.97
N ALA A 38 4.42 -15.71 2.08
CA ALA A 38 5.42 -16.64 2.62
C ALA A 38 5.80 -17.77 1.65
N ARG A 39 4.95 -18.07 0.66
CA ARG A 39 5.16 -19.09 -0.37
C ARG A 39 5.72 -18.52 -1.68
N GLU A 40 5.97 -17.21 -1.75
CA GLU A 40 6.57 -16.59 -2.93
C GLU A 40 7.94 -17.19 -3.23
N PRO A 41 8.23 -17.47 -4.52
CA PRO A 41 9.58 -17.80 -4.94
C PRO A 41 10.54 -16.69 -4.52
N ARG A 42 11.64 -17.07 -3.89
CA ARG A 42 12.73 -16.13 -3.60
C ARG A 42 13.49 -15.82 -4.89
N GLY A 43 14.08 -14.63 -4.97
CA GLY A 43 14.88 -14.26 -6.13
C GLY A 43 15.51 -12.88 -5.99
N ASN A 44 16.31 -12.52 -7.00
CA ASN A 44 17.02 -11.24 -7.07
C ASN A 44 16.12 -10.16 -7.69
N TYR A 45 14.96 -9.94 -7.08
CA TYR A 45 14.00 -8.90 -7.45
C TYR A 45 13.27 -8.40 -6.21
N PHE A 46 12.57 -7.30 -6.36
CA PHE A 46 11.65 -6.74 -5.37
C PHE A 46 10.22 -6.93 -5.88
N VAL A 47 9.29 -7.17 -4.98
CA VAL A 47 7.86 -7.07 -5.30
C VAL A 47 7.46 -5.61 -5.12
N GLY A 48 7.03 -4.99 -6.20
CA GLY A 48 6.66 -3.59 -6.25
C GLY A 48 5.18 -3.40 -6.48
N ARG A 49 4.58 -2.44 -5.77
CA ARG A 49 3.21 -1.97 -6.04
C ARG A 49 3.26 -0.51 -6.40
N ARG A 50 2.79 -0.19 -7.60
CA ARG A 50 2.64 1.19 -8.04
C ARG A 50 1.65 1.89 -7.12
N TYR A 51 2.03 3.04 -6.57
CA TYR A 51 1.13 3.87 -5.77
C TYR A 51 1.31 5.31 -6.19
N HIS A 52 0.27 5.88 -6.80
CA HIS A 52 0.30 7.24 -7.31
C HIS A 52 -0.43 8.18 -6.36
N VAL A 53 0.15 9.34 -6.14
CA VAL A 53 -0.56 10.51 -5.62
C VAL A 53 -0.20 11.66 -6.56
N PRO A 54 -1.17 12.38 -7.14
CA PRO A 54 -0.91 13.55 -7.98
C PRO A 54 0.16 14.49 -7.42
N ALA A 55 0.97 15.07 -8.30
CA ALA A 55 2.11 15.94 -8.00
C ALA A 55 3.28 15.30 -7.21
N THR A 56 3.14 14.15 -6.57
CA THR A 56 4.26 13.50 -5.85
C THR A 56 5.26 12.84 -6.80
N ARG A 57 6.51 12.69 -6.35
CA ARG A 57 7.62 12.13 -7.16
C ARG A 57 8.10 10.74 -6.75
N PHE A 58 7.49 10.13 -5.73
CA PHE A 58 7.72 8.72 -5.46
C PHE A 58 7.00 7.85 -6.49
N TRP A 59 7.47 6.62 -6.67
CA TRP A 59 6.86 5.66 -7.58
C TRP A 59 5.87 4.73 -6.88
N GLY A 60 6.22 4.22 -5.70
CA GLY A 60 5.39 3.24 -5.02
C GLY A 60 6.16 2.46 -3.98
N TYR A 61 5.60 1.33 -3.57
CA TYR A 61 6.12 0.52 -2.49
C TYR A 61 6.92 -0.66 -3.01
N LEU A 62 8.10 -0.90 -2.45
CA LEU A 62 8.93 -2.08 -2.71
C LEU A 62 9.12 -2.90 -1.44
N ARG A 63 9.06 -4.23 -1.56
CA ARG A 63 9.46 -5.20 -0.53
C ARG A 63 10.27 -6.33 -1.14
N GLN A 64 11.02 -7.07 -0.33
CA GLN A 64 11.62 -8.31 -0.82
C GLN A 64 10.57 -9.44 -0.92
N PRO A 65 10.75 -10.41 -1.83
CA PRO A 65 9.92 -11.61 -1.88
C PRO A 65 9.90 -12.33 -0.53
N GLY A 66 8.72 -12.79 -0.13
CA GLY A 66 8.52 -13.42 1.18
C GLY A 66 8.45 -12.47 2.38
N GLN A 67 8.81 -11.19 2.23
CA GLN A 67 8.54 -10.18 3.25
C GLN A 67 7.12 -9.64 3.09
N THR A 68 6.43 -9.37 4.19
CA THR A 68 5.07 -8.81 4.15
C THR A 68 5.08 -7.34 3.75
N TRP A 69 3.93 -6.84 3.29
CA TRP A 69 3.75 -5.42 2.95
C TRP A 69 4.04 -4.46 4.11
N ARG A 70 4.04 -4.93 5.37
CA ARG A 70 4.42 -4.13 6.56
C ARG A 70 5.87 -3.64 6.49
N THR A 71 6.73 -4.35 5.76
CA THR A 71 8.15 -4.00 5.59
C THR A 71 8.43 -3.20 4.33
N ALA A 72 7.40 -2.97 3.50
CA ALA A 72 7.57 -2.30 2.23
C ALA A 72 8.01 -0.85 2.44
N GLN A 73 8.85 -0.35 1.55
CA GLN A 73 9.35 1.02 1.57
C GLN A 73 8.76 1.79 0.40
N LEU A 74 8.26 3.00 0.66
CA LEU A 74 7.94 3.96 -0.40
C LEU A 74 9.25 4.47 -1.01
N VAL A 75 9.39 4.42 -2.33
CA VAL A 75 10.67 4.71 -3.01
C VAL A 75 10.54 5.79 -4.08
N ILE A 76 11.65 6.50 -4.29
CA ILE A 76 11.90 7.29 -5.50
C ILE A 76 12.73 6.44 -6.46
N MET A 77 12.40 6.45 -7.75
CA MET A 77 13.12 5.70 -8.77
C MET A 77 14.24 6.55 -9.40
N ASP A 78 15.47 6.04 -9.38
CA ASP A 78 16.58 6.52 -10.19
C ASP A 78 16.52 5.87 -11.58
N GLU A 79 15.88 6.57 -12.51
CA GLU A 79 15.65 6.08 -13.86
C GLU A 79 16.84 6.26 -14.82
N SER A 80 18.04 6.52 -14.31
CA SER A 80 19.26 6.63 -15.12
C SER A 80 19.61 5.36 -15.89
N ALA A 81 19.11 4.19 -15.46
CA ALA A 81 19.32 2.92 -16.15
C ALA A 81 18.05 2.36 -16.81
N CYS A 82 16.89 2.52 -16.18
CA CYS A 82 15.61 2.00 -16.67
C CYS A 82 14.49 2.97 -16.26
N ARG A 83 13.68 3.40 -17.22
CA ARG A 83 12.51 4.25 -16.95
C ARG A 83 11.37 3.44 -16.33
N THR A 84 10.54 4.07 -15.50
CA THR A 84 9.34 3.41 -14.98
C THR A 84 8.36 3.14 -16.11
N PRO A 85 7.57 2.04 -16.05
CA PRO A 85 6.64 1.67 -17.13
C PRO A 85 5.58 2.74 -17.44
N ASP A 86 5.23 3.55 -16.45
CA ASP A 86 4.20 4.58 -16.49
C ASP A 86 4.71 5.98 -16.82
N ARG A 87 5.96 6.09 -17.28
CA ARG A 87 6.62 7.34 -17.68
C ARG A 87 6.00 7.93 -18.94
N LEU A 88 4.78 8.44 -18.79
CA LEU A 88 3.95 9.08 -19.81
C LEU A 88 3.67 10.54 -19.42
N PRO A 89 3.13 11.38 -20.33
CA PRO A 89 2.75 12.74 -19.99
C PRO A 89 1.68 12.77 -18.87
N GLU A 90 1.80 13.73 -17.95
CA GLU A 90 0.92 13.81 -16.77
C GLU A 90 -0.46 14.40 -17.09
N TYR A 91 -0.50 15.42 -17.94
CA TYR A 91 -1.72 16.20 -18.21
C TYR A 91 -2.39 15.88 -19.55
N THR A 92 -1.77 15.03 -20.37
CA THR A 92 -2.22 14.72 -21.74
C THR A 92 -1.99 13.25 -22.08
N GLY A 93 -2.76 12.72 -23.04
CA GLY A 93 -2.59 11.35 -23.55
C GLY A 93 -3.51 10.29 -22.93
N ASN A 94 -3.59 9.13 -23.60
CA ASN A 94 -4.27 7.92 -23.14
C ASN A 94 -3.50 6.67 -23.65
N PRO A 95 -2.88 5.86 -22.78
CA PRO A 95 -2.80 6.02 -21.32
C PRO A 95 -1.99 7.25 -20.90
N ARG A 96 -2.25 7.74 -19.69
CA ARG A 96 -1.55 8.88 -19.07
C ARG A 96 -0.55 8.40 -18.01
N TYR A 97 0.26 9.31 -17.46
CA TYR A 97 1.10 9.03 -16.30
C TYR A 97 0.31 8.29 -15.21
N ALA A 98 0.94 7.29 -14.58
CA ALA A 98 0.32 6.46 -13.54
C ALA A 98 -0.94 5.67 -13.97
N TYR A 99 -1.11 5.36 -15.26
CA TYR A 99 -2.20 4.51 -15.74
C TYR A 99 -2.21 3.12 -15.07
N ASP A 100 -1.04 2.67 -14.61
CA ASP A 100 -0.77 1.40 -13.96
C ASP A 100 -0.90 1.50 -12.43
N ASN A 101 -1.59 2.52 -11.90
CA ASN A 101 -1.77 2.65 -10.46
C ASN A 101 -2.28 1.33 -9.86
N ASN A 102 -1.65 0.91 -8.77
CA ASN A 102 -1.88 -0.34 -8.06
C ASN A 102 -1.43 -1.63 -8.78
N TYR A 103 -0.82 -1.58 -9.97
CA TYR A 103 -0.24 -2.77 -10.59
C TYR A 103 0.90 -3.32 -9.72
N GLU A 104 1.03 -4.65 -9.73
CA GLU A 104 2.12 -5.37 -9.10
C GLU A 104 3.21 -5.73 -10.12
N TYR A 105 4.46 -5.51 -9.73
CA TYR A 105 5.63 -5.74 -10.54
C TYR A 105 6.65 -6.62 -9.83
N ARG A 106 7.40 -7.41 -10.59
CA ARG A 106 8.77 -7.77 -10.21
C ARG A 106 9.70 -6.66 -10.68
N VAL A 107 10.40 -6.04 -9.74
CA VAL A 107 11.31 -4.91 -9.99
C VAL A 107 12.74 -5.37 -9.73
N TYR A 108 13.58 -5.31 -10.75
CA TYR A 108 14.98 -5.70 -10.66
C TYR A 108 15.84 -4.45 -10.50
N GLY A 109 16.85 -4.51 -9.63
CA GLY A 109 17.71 -3.36 -9.37
C GLY A 109 18.25 -3.39 -7.95
N LYS A 110 18.64 -2.21 -7.45
CA LYS A 110 19.19 -2.08 -6.10
C LYS A 110 18.87 -0.74 -5.48
N TYR A 111 18.79 -0.71 -4.15
CA TYR A 111 18.86 0.54 -3.40
C TYR A 111 20.23 1.18 -3.58
N THR A 112 20.24 2.50 -3.74
CA THR A 112 21.48 3.27 -3.97
C THR A 112 22.20 3.63 -2.67
N GLY A 113 21.56 3.42 -1.51
CA GLY A 113 22.00 3.93 -0.21
C GLY A 113 21.76 5.43 -0.01
N LYS A 114 21.26 6.13 -1.04
CA LYS A 114 20.91 7.55 -1.00
C LYS A 114 19.43 7.75 -0.71
N TYR A 115 19.10 8.96 -0.27
CA TYR A 115 17.73 9.39 -0.03
C TYR A 115 17.42 10.63 -0.86
N GLY A 116 16.20 10.71 -1.38
CA GLY A 116 15.64 11.88 -2.04
C GLY A 116 14.59 12.52 -1.16
N TYR A 117 14.49 13.85 -1.25
CA TYR A 117 13.42 14.60 -0.60
C TYR A 117 12.26 14.77 -1.59
N GLU A 118 11.05 14.38 -1.17
CA GLU A 118 9.82 14.55 -1.94
C GLU A 118 9.04 15.72 -1.31
N PRO A 119 9.02 16.90 -1.94
CA PRO A 119 8.50 18.12 -1.32
C PRO A 119 6.99 18.10 -1.10
N ASN A 120 6.22 17.40 -1.93
CA ASN A 120 4.75 17.46 -1.86
C ASN A 120 4.17 16.60 -0.73
N SER A 121 4.86 15.53 -0.34
CA SER A 121 4.55 14.70 0.82
C SER A 121 5.43 15.02 2.03
N ASN A 122 6.44 15.88 1.87
CA ASN A 122 7.43 16.23 2.88
C ASN A 122 8.15 14.99 3.46
N LEU A 123 8.57 14.08 2.58
CA LEU A 123 9.22 12.84 2.97
C LEU A 123 10.66 12.77 2.49
N ARG A 124 11.51 12.12 3.29
CA ARG A 124 12.82 11.66 2.88
C ARG A 124 12.75 10.16 2.57
N LEU A 125 12.83 9.81 1.28
CA LEU A 125 12.58 8.46 0.79
C LEU A 125 13.86 7.82 0.23
N PRO A 126 14.06 6.50 0.41
CA PRO A 126 15.16 5.79 -0.20
C PRO A 126 15.05 5.82 -1.74
N ILE A 127 16.20 5.95 -2.40
CA ILE A 127 16.30 5.93 -3.86
C ILE A 127 16.63 4.52 -4.33
N PHE A 128 15.78 3.96 -5.18
CA PHE A 128 15.97 2.67 -5.83
C PHE A 128 16.35 2.87 -7.29
N LYS A 129 17.40 2.18 -7.75
CA LYS A 129 17.84 2.21 -9.15
C LYS A 129 17.33 0.96 -9.87
N PRO A 130 16.21 1.03 -10.61
CA PRO A 130 15.71 -0.09 -11.39
C PRO A 130 16.60 -0.36 -12.60
N THR A 131 16.58 -1.62 -13.01
CA THR A 131 17.21 -2.13 -14.23
C THR A 131 16.19 -2.81 -15.14
N ARG A 132 15.06 -3.27 -14.58
CA ARG A 132 14.00 -3.94 -15.32
C ARG A 132 12.70 -4.01 -14.51
N PHE A 133 11.58 -4.01 -15.20
CA PHE A 133 10.24 -4.23 -14.63
C PHE A 133 9.57 -5.39 -15.37
N GLU A 134 8.88 -6.26 -14.64
CA GLU A 134 7.96 -7.26 -15.19
C GLU A 134 6.61 -7.10 -14.50
N VAL A 135 5.53 -6.95 -15.27
CA VAL A 135 4.17 -6.95 -14.70
C VAL A 135 3.88 -8.35 -14.15
N ALA A 136 3.53 -8.43 -12.87
CA ALA A 136 3.13 -9.67 -12.21
C ALA A 136 1.61 -9.80 -12.13
N ASN A 137 0.91 -8.70 -11.79
CA ASN A 137 -0.54 -8.68 -11.65
C ASN A 137 -1.09 -7.27 -11.89
N THR A 138 -2.10 -7.13 -12.74
CA THR A 138 -2.75 -5.83 -13.04
C THR A 138 -3.92 -5.51 -12.10
N THR A 139 -4.38 -6.48 -11.30
CA THR A 139 -5.49 -6.37 -10.35
C THR A 139 -5.19 -7.02 -8.98
N PRO A 140 -4.10 -6.64 -8.29
CA PRO A 140 -3.66 -7.29 -7.04
C PRO A 140 -4.49 -6.94 -5.79
N GLY A 141 -5.64 -6.30 -5.95
CA GLY A 141 -6.54 -5.91 -4.86
C GLY A 141 -5.96 -4.79 -3.98
N TRP A 142 -6.15 -4.90 -2.68
CA TRP A 142 -5.69 -3.92 -1.69
C TRP A 142 -4.16 -4.04 -1.46
N LEU A 143 -3.54 -2.93 -1.09
CA LEU A 143 -2.11 -2.75 -0.79
C LEU A 143 -1.78 -3.01 0.69
N PHE A 144 -2.46 -2.38 1.65
CA PHE A 144 -2.19 -2.56 3.09
C PHE A 144 -3.27 -3.32 3.84
N LYS A 145 -4.55 -3.03 3.60
CA LYS A 145 -5.66 -3.74 4.26
C LYS A 145 -6.95 -3.73 3.42
N PRO A 146 -7.81 -4.75 3.54
CA PRO A 146 -9.07 -4.86 2.79
C PRO A 146 -9.98 -3.62 2.87
N SER A 147 -10.09 -2.98 4.03
CA SER A 147 -10.94 -1.81 4.24
C SER A 147 -10.35 -0.50 3.72
N GLU A 148 -9.10 -0.51 3.25
CA GLU A 148 -8.46 0.72 2.79
C GLU A 148 -9.13 1.26 1.53
N LYS A 149 -9.06 2.57 1.38
CA LYS A 149 -9.49 3.27 0.19
C LYS A 149 -8.30 4.01 -0.37
N TYR A 150 -8.13 3.92 -1.69
CA TYR A 150 -7.15 4.73 -2.39
C TYR A 150 -7.53 6.21 -2.27
N ASP A 151 -6.56 7.04 -1.90
CA ASP A 151 -6.72 8.48 -1.72
C ASP A 151 -5.73 9.19 -2.65
N THR A 152 -6.23 10.09 -3.48
CA THR A 152 -5.44 10.91 -4.40
C THR A 152 -4.94 12.20 -3.76
N GLY A 153 -5.41 12.56 -2.56
CA GLY A 153 -5.01 13.75 -1.81
C GLY A 153 -3.97 13.47 -0.73
N ALA A 154 -3.83 12.22 -0.30
CA ALA A 154 -2.92 11.84 0.77
C ALA A 154 -2.15 10.57 0.45
N VAL A 155 -0.89 10.56 0.86
CA VAL A 155 -0.08 9.35 0.84
C VAL A 155 -0.51 8.49 2.02
N THR A 156 -0.88 7.23 1.78
CA THR A 156 -1.03 6.27 2.89
C THR A 156 0.36 5.86 3.37
N LEU A 157 0.97 6.69 4.22
CA LEU A 157 2.42 6.69 4.49
C LEU A 157 2.97 5.50 5.27
N ARG A 158 2.13 4.60 5.78
CA ARG A 158 2.56 3.72 6.87
C ARG A 158 2.03 2.30 6.71
N PRO A 159 2.83 1.41 6.13
CA PRO A 159 2.69 -0.03 6.39
C PRO A 159 2.59 -0.34 7.90
N ALA A 160 3.16 0.52 8.76
CA ALA A 160 3.07 0.42 10.22
C ALA A 160 1.64 0.58 10.79
N ILE A 161 0.70 1.24 10.08
CA ILE A 161 -0.71 1.37 10.51
C ILE A 161 -1.50 0.07 10.22
N MET A 162 -0.93 -0.88 9.48
CA MET A 162 -1.57 -2.20 9.30
C MET A 162 -1.88 -2.81 10.67
N PRO A 163 -3.11 -3.30 10.91
CA PRO A 163 -3.48 -4.01 12.12
C PRO A 163 -2.46 -5.10 12.47
N ALA A 164 -2.03 -5.16 13.74
CA ALA A 164 -1.15 -6.23 14.18
C ALA A 164 -1.85 -7.59 13.98
N THR A 165 -1.15 -8.55 13.40
CA THR A 165 -1.72 -9.85 13.03
C THR A 165 -2.01 -10.75 14.24
N THR A 166 -1.55 -10.36 15.43
CA THR A 166 -1.62 -11.12 16.69
C THR A 166 -2.76 -10.72 17.64
N SER A 167 -3.60 -9.74 17.31
CA SER A 167 -4.58 -9.19 18.27
C SER A 167 -6.03 -9.56 18.00
N LEU A 168 -6.33 -10.83 17.75
CA LEU A 168 -7.69 -11.32 18.01
C LEU A 168 -7.67 -11.96 19.40
N PRO A 169 -8.32 -11.38 20.42
CA PRO A 169 -8.51 -12.09 21.67
C PRO A 169 -9.27 -13.38 21.34
N ILE A 170 -8.70 -14.51 21.75
CA ILE A 170 -9.41 -15.79 21.76
C ILE A 170 -10.65 -15.54 22.62
N ARG A 171 -11.84 -15.60 22.00
CA ARG A 171 -13.11 -15.62 22.72
C ARG A 171 -13.37 -17.02 23.24
#